data_AF-A0A3B1A5B5-F1
#
_entry.id   AF-A0A3B1A5B5-F1
#
_cell.length_a   1.000
_cell.length_b   1.000
_cell.length_c   1.000
_cell.angle_alpha   90.00
_cell.angle_beta   90.00
_cell.angle_gamma   90.00
#
_symmetry.space_group_name_H-M   'P 1'
#
loop_
_entity.id
_entity.type
_entity.pdbx_description
1 polymer ?
#
loop_
_entity_poly.entity_id
_entity_poly.type
_entity_poly.pdbx_seq_one_letter_code
_entity_poly.pdbx_strand_id
1 'polypeptide(L)'
;MNPLLMISATALAAAALAGCATGLAKNDSTETPTLAAASADVKKTGHIITVGDVHEYRLANGLKILIKEDHRAPIVVSQIWYKTGASYESSGTTGVAHVLEHMMFKGTKTLGPNEFSRIIAAN
;
A
#
# COMPACT_ATOMS: atom_id res chain seq x y z
N MET A 1 41.82 11.44 -2.94
CA MET A 1 42.24 12.40 -1.90
C MET A 1 41.28 13.58 -1.90
N ASN A 2 40.37 13.61 -0.91
CA ASN A 2 39.80 14.75 -0.14
C ASN A 2 39.37 16.08 -0.83
N PRO A 3 38.43 16.85 -0.21
CA PRO A 3 37.08 16.51 0.29
C PRO A 3 36.10 17.72 0.11
N LEU A 4 35.01 17.75 0.89
CA LEU A 4 34.16 18.91 1.25
C LEU A 4 33.11 19.39 0.21
N LEU A 5 31.83 19.08 0.47
CA LEU A 5 30.91 20.10 1.00
C LEU A 5 29.65 19.42 1.57
N MET A 6 29.67 19.16 2.88
CA MET A 6 28.46 18.97 3.68
C MET A 6 27.85 20.34 3.97
N ILE A 7 26.58 20.56 3.66
CA ILE A 7 25.78 21.62 4.27
C ILE A 7 24.50 20.99 4.83
N SER A 8 24.55 20.80 6.15
CA SER A 8 23.43 20.56 7.04
C SER A 8 22.56 21.81 7.14
N ALA A 9 21.25 21.66 7.07
CA ALA A 9 20.28 22.71 7.40
C ALA A 9 19.24 22.14 8.37
N THR A 10 19.58 22.18 9.65
CA THR A 10 18.67 22.01 10.78
C THR A 10 17.80 23.25 10.90
N ALA A 11 16.47 23.11 10.79
CA ALA A 11 15.52 24.15 11.17
C ALA A 11 14.51 23.58 12.16
N LEU A 12 14.71 23.95 13.42
CA LEU A 12 13.83 23.75 14.56
C LEU A 12 12.71 24.81 14.52
N ALA A 13 11.45 24.39 14.58
CA ALA A 13 10.34 25.28 14.90
C ALA A 13 9.30 24.55 15.77
N ALA A 14 9.12 25.06 16.98
CA ALA A 14 8.12 24.66 17.95
C ALA A 14 6.92 25.61 17.88
N ALA A 15 5.70 25.09 18.07
CA ALA A 15 4.57 25.83 18.64
C ALA A 15 3.46 24.88 19.09
N ALA A 16 3.06 25.01 20.36
CA ALA A 16 1.96 24.33 21.01
C ALA A 16 0.62 25.07 20.79
N LEU A 17 -0.52 24.39 20.97
CA LEU A 17 -1.55 24.68 22.00
C LEU A 17 -2.84 23.84 21.83
N ALA A 18 -3.39 23.42 22.99
CA ALA A 18 -4.81 23.25 23.36
C ALA A 18 -5.69 22.22 22.60
N GLY A 19 -6.60 21.45 23.21
CA GLY A 19 -7.08 21.41 24.59
C GLY A 19 -8.36 20.53 24.69
N CYS A 20 -8.56 20.00 25.90
CA CYS A 20 -9.83 19.72 26.59
C CYS A 20 -10.90 18.73 26.05
N ALA A 21 -11.30 17.86 26.97
CA ALA A 21 -12.28 16.79 26.91
C ALA A 21 -13.75 17.26 26.83
N THR A 22 -14.65 16.35 26.43
CA THR A 22 -15.85 15.85 27.17
C THR A 22 -16.93 15.33 26.21
N GLY A 23 -17.66 14.26 26.59
CA GLY A 23 -18.96 13.96 25.99
C GLY A 23 -19.38 12.49 25.99
N LEU A 24 -20.05 12.05 27.07
CA LEU A 24 -20.87 10.84 27.15
C LEU A 24 -22.14 10.96 26.29
N ALA A 25 -22.62 9.87 25.71
CA ALA A 25 -24.06 9.61 25.57
C ALA A 25 -24.34 8.09 25.41
N LYS A 26 -25.38 7.64 26.11
CA LYS A 26 -25.88 6.26 26.25
C LYS A 26 -27.27 6.18 25.62
N ASN A 27 -27.55 5.17 24.79
CA ASN A 27 -28.80 4.36 24.74
C ASN A 27 -28.69 3.32 23.60
N ASP A 28 -28.70 2.02 23.88
CA ASP A 28 -29.87 1.14 24.03
C ASP A 28 -30.63 0.91 22.71
N SER A 29 -30.40 -0.27 22.15
CA SER A 29 -31.33 -0.98 21.29
C SER A 29 -31.05 -2.46 21.47
N THR A 30 -31.89 -3.06 22.30
CA THR A 30 -32.09 -4.51 22.38
C THR A 30 -32.53 -5.02 21.01
N GLU A 31 -31.61 -5.61 20.24
CA GLU A 31 -31.95 -6.63 19.25
C GLU A 31 -30.90 -7.73 19.29
N THR A 32 -31.36 -8.93 19.65
CA THR A 32 -30.60 -10.17 19.49
C THR A 32 -30.91 -10.71 18.09
N PRO A 33 -29.94 -10.86 17.18
CA PRO A 33 -30.09 -11.74 16.06
C PRO A 33 -29.21 -12.98 16.28
N THR A 34 -29.89 -14.04 16.72
CA THR A 34 -29.71 -15.44 16.33
C THR A 34 -28.47 -15.77 15.47
N LEU A 35 -27.62 -16.66 15.99
CA LEU A 35 -26.66 -17.43 15.20
C LEU A 35 -27.43 -18.28 14.18
N ALA A 36 -27.49 -17.81 12.93
CA ALA A 36 -27.87 -18.62 11.78
C ALA A 36 -26.62 -18.81 10.91
N ALA A 37 -26.06 -20.01 10.98
CA ALA A 37 -25.03 -20.49 10.08
C ALA A 37 -25.56 -20.49 8.64
N ALA A 38 -25.01 -19.63 7.80
CA ALA A 38 -25.12 -19.74 6.35
C ALA A 38 -23.72 -20.07 5.80
N SER A 39 -23.41 -21.37 5.76
CA SER A 39 -22.29 -21.88 4.96
C SER A 39 -22.58 -21.59 3.49
N ALA A 40 -21.93 -20.57 2.95
CA ALA A 40 -21.86 -20.39 1.51
C ALA A 40 -20.80 -21.36 0.96
N ASP A 41 -21.30 -22.38 0.26
CA ASP A 41 -20.54 -23.33 -0.57
C ASP A 41 -19.59 -22.59 -1.53
N VAL A 42 -18.33 -22.45 -1.13
CA VAL A 42 -17.25 -22.05 -2.05
C VAL A 42 -16.88 -23.28 -2.89
N LYS A 43 -17.41 -23.31 -4.11
CA LYS A 43 -17.12 -24.33 -5.13
C LYS A 43 -15.61 -24.32 -5.48
N LYS A 44 -14.82 -25.14 -4.78
CA LYS A 44 -13.38 -25.31 -4.94
C LYS A 44 -13.07 -25.86 -6.35
N THR A 45 -12.70 -24.98 -7.27
CA THR A 45 -12.19 -25.35 -8.60
C THR A 45 -10.88 -24.60 -8.84
N GLY A 46 -9.76 -25.30 -8.66
CA GLY A 46 -8.43 -24.75 -8.90
C GLY A 46 -7.35 -25.68 -8.36
N HIS A 47 -6.50 -26.16 -9.26
CA HIS A 47 -5.32 -26.96 -8.94
C HIS A 47 -4.33 -26.07 -8.14
N ILE A 48 -4.20 -26.32 -6.84
CA ILE A 48 -3.20 -25.64 -6.00
C ILE A 48 -1.87 -26.33 -6.27
N ILE A 49 -0.98 -25.68 -7.03
CA ILE A 49 0.41 -26.11 -7.12
C ILE A 49 1.15 -25.42 -5.97
N THR A 50 1.45 -26.16 -4.91
CA THR A 50 2.23 -25.66 -3.76
C THR A 50 3.72 -25.63 -4.12
N VAL A 51 4.19 -24.52 -4.67
CA VAL A 51 5.63 -24.19 -4.73
C VAL A 51 5.94 -23.31 -3.51
N GLY A 52 6.11 -23.95 -2.36
CA GLY A 52 6.08 -23.27 -1.06
C GLY A 52 4.68 -22.77 -0.68
N ASP A 53 4.50 -22.37 0.58
CA ASP A 53 3.22 -21.88 1.12
C ASP A 53 2.91 -20.47 0.58
N VAL A 54 2.56 -20.41 -0.71
CA VAL A 54 2.08 -19.20 -1.39
C VAL A 54 0.56 -19.31 -1.53
N HIS A 55 -0.15 -18.37 -0.92
CA HIS A 55 -1.60 -18.24 -1.01
C HIS A 55 -1.97 -17.29 -2.15
N GLU A 56 -2.84 -17.74 -3.05
CA GLU A 56 -3.38 -16.94 -4.15
C GLU A 56 -4.81 -16.51 -3.86
N TYR A 57 -5.09 -15.21 -4.01
CA TYR A 57 -6.43 -14.64 -3.94
C TYR A 57 -6.73 -13.85 -5.21
N ARG A 58 -8.00 -13.76 -5.57
CA ARG A 58 -8.45 -12.96 -6.70
C ARG A 58 -9.59 -12.04 -6.29
N LEU A 59 -9.41 -10.75 -6.52
CA LEU A 59 -10.44 -9.76 -6.27
C LEU A 59 -11.51 -9.77 -7.37
N ALA A 60 -12.68 -9.19 -7.09
CA ALA A 60 -13.77 -9.08 -8.05
C ALA A 60 -13.39 -8.28 -9.31
N ASN A 61 -12.45 -7.33 -9.20
CA ASN A 61 -11.90 -6.58 -10.34
C ASN A 61 -10.84 -7.37 -11.15
N GLY A 62 -10.57 -8.63 -10.77
CA GLY A 62 -9.61 -9.50 -11.45
C GLY A 62 -8.17 -9.40 -10.96
N LEU A 63 -7.85 -8.49 -10.03
CA LEU A 63 -6.50 -8.39 -9.44
C LEU A 63 -6.13 -9.67 -8.73
N LYS A 64 -4.97 -10.22 -9.08
CA LYS A 64 -4.37 -11.39 -8.43
C LYS A 64 -3.45 -10.94 -7.30
N ILE A 65 -3.68 -11.47 -6.11
CA ILE A 65 -2.88 -11.22 -4.91
C ILE A 65 -2.16 -12.52 -4.57
N LEU A 66 -0.85 -12.44 -4.38
CA LEU A 66 -0.02 -13.55 -3.95
C LEU A 66 0.56 -13.20 -2.58
N ILE A 67 0.34 -14.05 -1.59
CA ILE A 67 0.83 -13.87 -0.22
C ILE A 67 1.75 -15.04 0.10
N LYS A 68 2.97 -14.73 0.52
CA LYS A 68 3.92 -15.71 1.05
C LYS A 68 4.31 -15.28 2.45
N GLU A 69 3.88 -16.04 3.44
CA GLU A 69 4.23 -15.77 4.83
C GLU A 69 5.64 -16.28 5.12
N ASP A 70 6.44 -15.46 5.83
CA ASP A 70 7.78 -15.81 6.26
C ASP A 70 8.03 -15.22 7.66
N HIS A 71 8.07 -16.08 8.68
CA HIS A 71 8.21 -15.67 10.08
C HIS A 71 9.67 -15.46 10.52
N ARG A 72 10.63 -15.48 9.59
CA ARG A 72 12.05 -15.29 9.93
C ARG A 72 12.41 -13.86 10.31
N ALA A 73 11.61 -12.88 9.89
CA ALA A 73 11.79 -11.47 10.21
C ALA A 73 10.44 -10.76 10.34
N PRO A 74 10.29 -9.81 11.28
CA PRO A 74 9.07 -9.02 11.43
C PRO A 74 9.00 -7.88 10.39
N ILE A 75 9.13 -8.22 9.10
CA ILE A 75 9.15 -7.27 7.98
C ILE A 75 8.12 -7.69 6.95
N VAL A 76 7.41 -6.72 6.37
CA VAL A 76 6.46 -6.95 5.27
C VAL A 76 6.95 -6.22 4.02
N VAL A 77 6.95 -6.92 2.89
CA VAL A 77 7.22 -6.33 1.57
C VAL A 77 5.96 -6.41 0.73
N SER A 78 5.41 -5.25 0.35
CA SER A 78 4.26 -5.15 -0.55
C SER A 78 4.70 -4.64 -1.91
N GLN A 79 4.28 -5.31 -2.98
CA GLN A 79 4.64 -4.95 -4.36
C GLN A 79 3.42 -5.08 -5.27
N ILE A 80 3.29 -4.15 -6.20
CA ILE A 80 2.24 -4.18 -7.24
C ILE A 80 2.94 -4.37 -8.59
N TRP A 81 2.52 -5.41 -9.33
CA TRP A 81 3.11 -5.78 -10.60
C TRP A 81 2.10 -5.53 -11.71
N TYR A 82 2.46 -4.70 -12.68
CA TYR A 82 1.65 -4.45 -13.87
C TYR A 82 2.19 -5.26 -15.04
N LYS A 83 1.32 -5.97 -15.74
CA LYS A 83 1.66 -6.68 -16.99
C LYS A 83 1.72 -5.68 -18.15
N THR A 84 2.74 -4.84 -18.16
CA THR A 84 3.01 -3.81 -19.18
C THR A 84 4.51 -3.51 -19.24
N GLY A 85 4.91 -2.51 -20.03
CA GLY A 85 6.28 -2.02 -20.13
C GLY A 85 6.62 -1.63 -21.56
N ALA A 86 7.89 -1.31 -21.81
CA ALA A 86 8.37 -0.92 -23.15
C ALA A 86 8.05 -1.95 -24.24
N SER A 87 7.98 -3.25 -23.91
CA SER A 87 7.60 -4.32 -24.84
C SER A 87 6.16 -4.20 -25.39
N TYR A 88 5.30 -3.41 -24.76
CA TYR A 88 3.92 -3.17 -25.18
C TYR A 88 3.75 -1.81 -25.89
N GLU A 89 4.85 -1.08 -26.15
CA GLU A 89 4.82 0.22 -26.82
C GLU A 89 4.93 0.08 -28.34
N SER A 90 4.20 0.93 -29.07
CA SER A 90 4.33 1.04 -30.52
C SER A 90 5.52 1.91 -30.95
N SER A 91 5.98 1.72 -32.19
CA SER A 91 6.97 2.60 -32.78
C SER A 91 6.49 4.06 -32.76
N GLY A 92 7.35 4.98 -32.35
CA GLY A 92 7.02 6.40 -32.18
C GLY A 92 6.46 6.78 -30.80
N THR A 93 6.12 5.82 -29.94
CA THR A 93 5.67 6.07 -28.55
C THR A 93 6.57 5.38 -27.52
N THR A 94 7.81 5.09 -27.91
CA THR A 94 8.77 4.40 -27.04
C THR A 94 9.18 5.28 -25.86
N GLY A 95 9.25 4.72 -24.66
CA GLY A 95 9.68 5.40 -23.44
C GLY A 95 8.55 5.95 -22.56
N VAL A 96 7.29 5.78 -22.95
CA VAL A 96 6.12 6.25 -22.18
C VAL A 96 6.04 5.57 -20.81
N ALA A 97 6.27 4.26 -20.73
CA ALA A 97 6.27 3.50 -19.49
C ALA A 97 7.35 4.02 -18.52
N HIS A 98 8.54 4.35 -19.03
CA HIS A 98 9.62 4.90 -18.22
C HIS A 98 9.30 6.32 -17.76
N VAL A 99 8.79 7.18 -18.63
CA VAL A 99 8.37 8.53 -18.22
C VAL A 99 7.26 8.46 -17.16
N LEU A 100 6.29 7.55 -17.33
CA LEU A 100 5.24 7.32 -16.34
C LEU A 100 5.82 6.95 -14.96
N GLU A 101 6.81 6.05 -14.92
CA GLU A 101 7.52 5.67 -13.69
C GLU A 101 8.11 6.89 -12.97
N HIS A 102 8.76 7.81 -13.69
CA HIS A 102 9.26 9.06 -13.10
C HIS A 102 8.13 9.95 -12.57
N MET A 103 7.01 10.01 -13.29
CA MET A 103 5.87 10.87 -12.92
C MET A 103 5.11 10.34 -11.71
N MET A 104 5.09 9.03 -11.47
CA MET A 104 4.41 8.43 -10.31
C MET A 104 4.90 8.99 -8.96
N PHE A 105 6.14 9.50 -8.90
CA PHE A 105 6.73 10.07 -7.69
C PHE A 105 6.69 11.60 -7.62
N LYS A 106 6.09 12.29 -8.60
CA LYS A 106 6.00 13.76 -8.63
C LYS A 106 4.77 14.34 -7.92
N GLY A 107 3.93 13.48 -7.36
CA GLY A 107 2.73 13.87 -6.62
C GLY A 107 1.50 13.11 -7.11
N THR A 108 0.46 13.11 -6.30
CA THR A 108 -0.85 12.55 -6.64
C THR A 108 -1.93 13.62 -6.44
N LYS A 109 -3.19 13.28 -6.65
CA LYS A 109 -4.31 14.19 -6.33
C LYS A 109 -4.40 14.52 -4.85
N THR A 110 -3.85 13.66 -3.98
CA THR A 110 -3.95 13.76 -2.52
C THR A 110 -2.62 14.08 -1.85
N LEU A 111 -1.49 13.89 -2.53
CA LEU A 111 -0.15 14.14 -1.99
C LEU A 111 0.61 15.12 -2.89
N GLY A 112 1.16 16.18 -2.30
CA GLY A 112 1.96 17.15 -3.01
C GLY A 112 3.32 16.60 -3.48
N PRO A 113 4.03 17.35 -4.33
CA PRO A 113 5.39 16.99 -4.74
C PRO A 113 6.31 16.79 -3.52
N ASN A 114 7.15 15.75 -3.58
CA ASN A 114 8.09 15.34 -2.52
C ASN A 114 7.46 14.93 -1.17
N GLU A 115 6.15 15.00 -1.00
CA GLU A 115 5.49 14.60 0.25
C GLU A 115 5.62 13.10 0.51
N PHE A 116 5.45 12.28 -0.53
CA PHE A 116 5.65 10.84 -0.46
C PHE A 116 7.06 10.48 0.06
N SER A 117 8.11 11.09 -0.49
CA SER A 117 9.48 10.85 -0.06
C SER A 117 9.73 11.22 1.39
N ARG A 118 9.12 12.31 1.88
CA ARG A 118 9.22 12.71 3.29
C ARG A 118 8.55 11.70 4.21
N ILE A 119 7.36 11.20 3.85
CA ILE A 119 6.63 10.21 4.64
C ILE A 119 7.45 8.91 4.76
N ILE A 120 7.99 8.42 3.65
CA ILE A 120 8.78 7.19 3.64
C ILE A 120 10.09 7.35 4.45
N ALA A 121 10.77 8.49 4.34
CA ALA A 121 12.03 8.72 5.07
C ALA A 121 11.87 8.91 6.59
N ALA A 122 10.65 9.15 7.07
CA ALA A 122 10.36 9.35 8.49
C ALA A 122 10.07 8.03 9.25
N ASN A 123 9.98 6.90 8.55
CA ASN A 123 9.71 5.57 9.11
C ASN A 123 10.93 4.65 8.94
#